data_AF-A0A2A3JNX2-F1
#
_entry.id   AF-A0A2A3JNX2-F1
#
_cell.length_a   1.000
_cell.length_b   1.000
_cell.length_c   1.000
_cell.angle_alpha   90.00
_cell.angle_beta   90.00
_cell.angle_gamma   90.00
#
_symmetry.space_group_name_H-M   'P 1'
#
loop_
_entity.id
_entity.type
_entity.pdbx_description
1 polymer ?
#
loop_
_entity_poly.entity_id
_entity_poly.type
_entity_poly.pdbx_seq_one_letter_code
_entity_poly.pdbx_strand_id
1 'polypeptide(L)'
;RREIAALRVAPEMERYIADLVNATRVPAEFGDDLKRWIEVGASPRASLALDKCGRTHAWLAGRDYVDPEDIRAVVPDVLRHRLGLSYEAQGEGISPDAVVAEIVRQVALP
;
A
#
# COMPACT_ATOMS: atom_id res chain seq x y z
N ARG A 1 10.82 12.67 14.39
CA ARG A 1 10.85 12.42 15.84
C ARG A 1 11.38 11.01 16.08
N ARG A 2 12.31 10.78 17.00
CA ARG A 2 12.87 9.44 17.27
C ARG A 2 11.82 8.47 17.82
N GLU A 3 10.84 8.99 18.55
CA GLU A 3 9.70 8.26 19.11
C GLU A 3 8.94 7.45 18.06
N ILE A 4 8.67 8.04 16.88
CA ILE A 4 7.92 7.37 15.78
C ILE A 4 8.68 6.15 15.26
N ALA A 5 10.01 6.24 15.14
CA ALA A 5 10.84 5.14 14.67
C ALA A 5 10.94 4.00 15.70
N ALA A 6 10.61 4.25 16.96
CA ALA A 6 10.68 3.28 18.05
C ALA A 6 9.36 2.51 18.29
N LEU A 7 8.27 2.86 17.60
CA LEU A 7 7.00 2.11 17.70
C LEU A 7 7.20 0.63 17.35
N ARG A 8 6.46 -0.26 18.00
CA ARG A 8 6.46 -1.68 17.63
C ARG A 8 5.73 -1.87 16.31
N VAL A 9 6.35 -2.63 15.42
CA VAL A 9 5.73 -3.17 14.20
C VAL A 9 5.90 -4.67 14.26
N ALA A 10 4.78 -5.39 14.23
CA ALA A 10 4.80 -6.84 14.26
C ALA A 10 5.25 -7.39 12.89
N PRO A 11 5.91 -8.57 12.82
CA PRO A 11 6.35 -9.16 11.55
C PRO A 11 5.23 -9.32 10.51
N GLU A 12 4.00 -9.52 10.97
CA GLU A 12 2.81 -9.64 10.14
C GLU A 12 2.43 -8.31 9.48
N MET A 13 2.68 -7.17 10.14
CA MET A 13 2.51 -5.84 9.55
C MET A 13 3.58 -5.55 8.50
N GLU A 14 4.83 -5.96 8.75
CA GLU A 14 5.90 -5.82 7.77
C GLU A 14 5.58 -6.63 6.50
N ARG A 15 5.07 -7.85 6.69
CA ARG A 15 4.58 -8.69 5.60
C ARG A 15 3.40 -8.05 4.88
N TYR A 16 2.42 -7.53 5.61
CA TYR A 16 1.28 -6.84 5.02
C TYR A 16 1.70 -5.64 4.15
N ILE A 17 2.67 -4.82 4.61
CA ILE A 17 3.25 -3.73 3.82
C ILE A 17 3.95 -4.25 2.57
N ALA A 18 4.71 -5.34 2.70
CA ALA A 18 5.38 -5.97 1.56
C ALA A 18 4.37 -6.50 0.54
N ASP A 19 3.30 -7.16 0.98
CA ASP A 19 2.25 -7.73 0.14
C ASP A 19 1.46 -6.63 -0.59
N LEU A 20 1.14 -5.51 0.06
CA LEU A 20 0.54 -4.33 -0.56
C LEU A 20 1.41 -3.77 -1.71
N VAL A 21 2.72 -3.68 -1.50
CA VAL A 21 3.64 -3.21 -2.55
C VAL A 21 3.82 -4.29 -3.62
N ASN A 22 3.84 -5.57 -3.25
CA ASN A 22 3.98 -6.68 -4.17
C ASN A 22 2.75 -6.80 -5.10
N ALA A 23 1.55 -6.51 -4.61
CA ALA A 23 0.33 -6.44 -5.42
C ALA A 23 0.42 -5.40 -6.55
N THR A 24 1.26 -4.37 -6.40
CA THR A 24 1.53 -3.42 -7.50
C THR A 24 2.56 -3.95 -8.50
N ARG A 25 3.43 -4.90 -8.11
CA ARG A 25 4.61 -5.34 -8.88
C ARG A 25 4.39 -6.66 -9.59
N VAL A 26 3.58 -7.55 -9.02
CA VAL A 26 3.16 -8.83 -9.60
C VAL A 26 1.63 -8.91 -9.62
N PRO A 27 0.95 -7.93 -10.25
CA PRO A 27 -0.50 -7.78 -10.14
C PRO A 27 -1.31 -8.99 -10.63
N ALA A 28 -0.72 -9.83 -11.50
CA ALA A 28 -1.32 -11.09 -11.96
C ALA A 28 -1.60 -12.09 -10.84
N GLU A 29 -0.90 -12.03 -9.71
CA GLU A 29 -1.15 -12.88 -8.54
C GLU A 29 -2.35 -12.41 -7.70
N PHE A 30 -2.86 -11.19 -7.96
CA PHE A 30 -3.87 -10.51 -7.16
C PHE A 30 -5.17 -10.21 -7.93
N GLY A 31 -5.28 -10.66 -9.18
CA GLY A 31 -6.52 -10.59 -9.97
C GLY A 31 -6.32 -10.06 -11.38
N ASP A 32 -7.29 -10.38 -12.26
CA ASP A 32 -7.24 -9.99 -13.67
C ASP A 32 -7.35 -8.48 -13.88
N ASP A 33 -8.12 -7.79 -13.02
CA ASP A 33 -8.27 -6.33 -13.08
C ASP A 33 -6.92 -5.63 -12.82
N LEU A 34 -6.25 -5.97 -11.72
CA LEU A 34 -4.93 -5.39 -11.39
C LEU A 34 -3.90 -5.69 -12.48
N LYS A 35 -3.93 -6.91 -13.02
CA LYS A 35 -3.05 -7.34 -14.12
C LYS A 35 -3.24 -6.47 -15.36
N ARG A 36 -4.50 -6.15 -15.71
CA ARG A 36 -4.82 -5.30 -16.86
C ARG A 36 -4.50 -3.84 -16.58
N TRP A 37 -4.70 -3.37 -15.35
CA TRP A 37 -4.63 -1.96 -15.04
C TRP A 37 -3.21 -1.43 -14.76
N ILE A 38 -2.31 -2.26 -14.22
CA ILE A 38 -0.98 -1.81 -13.79
C ILE A 38 0.07 -2.17 -14.84
N GLU A 39 0.69 -1.16 -15.43
CA GLU A 39 1.85 -1.28 -16.33
C GLU A 39 3.15 -1.26 -15.52
N VAL A 40 3.24 -0.36 -14.54
CA VAL A 40 4.44 -0.15 -13.71
C VAL A 40 4.05 -0.06 -12.24
N GLY A 41 4.51 -1.01 -11.45
CA GLY A 41 4.31 -1.06 -10.01
C GLY A 41 5.16 -0.08 -9.20
N ALA A 42 4.81 0.05 -7.93
CA ALA A 42 5.56 0.88 -7.00
C ALA A 42 6.98 0.31 -6.72
N SER A 43 7.93 1.21 -6.45
CA SER A 43 9.28 0.80 -6.05
C SER A 43 9.34 0.38 -4.58
N PRO A 44 10.40 -0.35 -4.13
CA PRO A 44 10.58 -0.71 -2.72
C PRO A 44 10.56 0.48 -1.74
N ARG A 45 10.76 1.71 -2.23
CA ARG A 45 10.59 2.93 -1.43
C ARG A 45 9.16 3.13 -0.92
N ALA A 46 8.17 2.53 -1.57
CA ALA A 46 6.79 2.55 -1.10
C ALA A 46 6.65 1.81 0.24
N SER A 47 7.33 0.68 0.44
CA SER A 47 7.31 -0.05 1.71
C SER A 47 7.86 0.80 2.86
N LEU A 48 8.97 1.51 2.62
CA LEU A 48 9.55 2.43 3.61
C LEU A 48 8.62 3.61 3.93
N ALA A 49 7.89 4.11 2.92
CA ALA A 49 6.91 5.17 3.12
C ALA A 49 5.69 4.68 3.91
N LEU A 50 5.15 3.50 3.58
CA LEU A 50 4.05 2.87 4.31
C LEU A 50 4.42 2.60 5.77
N ASP A 51 5.60 2.03 6.04
CA ASP A 51 6.07 1.80 7.42
C ASP A 51 6.16 3.11 8.21
N LYS A 52 6.83 4.12 7.66
CA LYS A 52 7.00 5.41 8.33
C LYS A 52 5.67 6.14 8.55
N CYS A 53 4.79 6.14 7.55
CA CYS A 53 3.49 6.80 7.62
C CYS A 53 2.54 6.03 8.56
N GLY A 54 2.52 4.71 8.52
CA GLY A 54 1.74 3.87 9.43
C GLY A 54 2.16 4.06 10.89
N ARG A 55 3.46 4.07 11.18
CA ARG A 55 3.99 4.44 12.51
C ARG A 55 3.56 5.83 12.94
N THR A 56 3.59 6.79 12.01
CA THR A 56 3.17 8.17 12.32
C THR A 56 1.67 8.22 12.63
N HIS A 57 0.84 7.50 11.87
CA HIS A 57 -0.60 7.41 12.08
C HIS A 57 -0.92 6.79 13.45
N ALA A 58 -0.29 5.66 13.79
CA ALA A 58 -0.43 5.00 15.08
C ALA A 58 -0.02 5.91 16.25
N TRP A 59 1.12 6.60 16.11
CA TRP A 59 1.63 7.52 17.12
C TRP A 59 0.69 8.72 17.33
N LEU A 60 0.13 9.29 16.25
CA LEU A 60 -0.88 10.36 16.34
C LEU A 60 -2.17 9.88 17.01
N ALA A 61 -2.52 8.60 16.87
CA ALA A 61 -3.62 7.95 17.58
C ALA A 61 -3.29 7.59 19.04
N GLY A 62 -2.09 7.92 19.54
CA GLY A 62 -1.67 7.65 20.92
C GLY A 62 -1.27 6.19 21.20
N ARG A 63 -1.06 5.38 20.15
CA ARG A 63 -0.60 3.99 20.27
C ARG A 63 0.92 3.88 20.19
N ASP A 64 1.46 2.82 20.80
CA ASP A 64 2.88 2.44 20.74
C ASP A 64 3.15 1.24 19.80
N TYR A 65 2.13 0.79 19.08
CA TYR A 65 2.19 -0.28 18.07
C TYR A 65 1.39 0.12 16.82
N VAL A 66 1.74 -0.48 15.68
CA VAL A 66 1.06 -0.29 14.40
C VAL A 66 0.03 -1.41 14.20
N ASP A 67 -1.21 -1.02 13.89
CA ASP A 67 -2.27 -1.92 13.45
C ASP A 67 -2.45 -1.87 11.91
N PRO A 68 -3.11 -2.88 11.30
CA PRO A 68 -3.38 -2.89 9.87
C PRO A 68 -4.13 -1.65 9.38
N GLU A 69 -5.04 -1.10 10.20
CA GLU A 69 -5.79 0.10 9.90
C GLU A 69 -4.91 1.34 9.75
N ASP A 70 -3.80 1.44 10.51
CA ASP A 70 -2.84 2.53 10.38
C ASP A 70 -2.16 2.52 9.01
N ILE A 71 -1.85 1.32 8.52
CA ILE A 71 -1.25 1.12 7.20
C ILE A 71 -2.29 1.43 6.13
N ARG A 72 -3.50 0.86 6.22
CA ARG A 72 -4.60 1.10 5.26
C ARG A 72 -4.98 2.57 5.15
N ALA A 73 -4.95 3.31 6.25
CA ALA A 73 -5.26 4.75 6.27
C ALA A 73 -4.30 5.56 5.37
N VAL A 74 -3.05 5.14 5.23
CA VAL A 74 -2.03 5.88 4.48
C VAL A 74 -1.72 5.29 3.10
N VAL A 75 -2.23 4.09 2.79
CA VAL A 75 -2.01 3.40 1.51
C VAL A 75 -2.39 4.25 0.28
N PRO A 76 -3.59 4.89 0.22
CA PRO A 76 -3.95 5.75 -0.90
C PRO A 76 -2.94 6.86 -1.15
N ASP A 77 -2.51 7.55 -0.10
CA ASP A 77 -1.56 8.66 -0.21
C ASP A 77 -0.18 8.20 -0.67
N VAL A 78 0.26 7.03 -0.22
CA VAL A 78 1.57 6.49 -0.59
C VAL A 78 1.58 5.94 -2.01
N LEU A 79 0.53 5.22 -2.44
CA LEU A 79 0.56 4.45 -3.69
C LEU A 79 0.02 5.19 -4.92
N ARG A 80 -0.99 6.07 -4.79
CA ARG A 80 -1.71 6.64 -5.96
C ARG A 80 -0.81 7.33 -6.99
N HIS A 81 0.31 7.91 -6.55
CA HIS A 81 1.24 8.65 -7.40
C HIS A 81 2.48 7.82 -7.79
N ARG A 82 2.46 6.51 -7.52
CA ARG A 82 3.56 5.57 -7.75
C ARG A 82 3.22 4.46 -8.74
N LEU A 83 2.01 4.49 -9.30
CA LEU A 83 1.52 3.51 -10.26
C LEU A 83 1.57 4.11 -11.66
N GLY A 84 2.21 3.38 -12.59
CA GLY A 84 2.01 3.59 -14.01
C GLY A 84 0.83 2.74 -14.47
N LEU A 85 -0.24 3.40 -14.91
CA LEU A 85 -1.40 2.71 -15.46
C LEU A 85 -1.15 2.30 -16.91
N SER A 86 -1.75 1.18 -17.31
CA SER A 86 -1.72 0.73 -18.70
C SER A 86 -2.54 1.64 -19.61
N TYR A 87 -2.24 1.61 -20.90
CA TYR A 87 -3.01 2.35 -21.90
C TYR A 87 -4.50 1.96 -21.91
N GLU A 88 -4.79 0.67 -21.70
CA GLU A 88 -6.15 0.14 -21.60
C GLU A 88 -6.89 0.74 -20.40
N ALA A 89 -6.29 0.72 -19.21
CA ALA A 89 -6.86 1.34 -18.01
C ALA A 89 -7.12 2.85 -18.18
N GLN A 90 -6.20 3.55 -18.84
CA GLN A 90 -6.39 4.96 -19.16
C GLN A 90 -7.59 5.17 -20.11
N GLY A 91 -7.74 4.32 -21.13
CA GLY A 91 -8.87 4.35 -22.06
C GLY A 91 -10.22 4.03 -21.39
N GLU A 92 -10.23 3.16 -20.39
CA GLU A 92 -11.40 2.82 -19.57
C GLU A 92 -11.70 3.88 -18.48
N GLY A 93 -10.85 4.89 -18.31
CA GLY A 93 -11.01 5.93 -17.28
C GLY A 93 -10.73 5.44 -15.86
N ILE A 94 -9.96 4.38 -15.69
CA ILE A 94 -9.56 3.86 -14.38
C ILE A 94 -8.59 4.83 -13.73
N SER A 95 -8.92 5.26 -12.51
CA SER A 95 -8.07 6.17 -11.73
C SER A 95 -7.06 5.40 -10.89
N PRO A 96 -5.90 6.00 -10.55
CA PRO A 96 -4.97 5.39 -9.60
C PRO A 96 -5.62 5.08 -8.24
N ASP A 97 -6.57 5.91 -7.80
CA ASP A 97 -7.33 5.67 -6.57
C ASP A 97 -8.19 4.40 -6.65
N ALA A 98 -8.80 4.11 -7.81
CA ALA A 98 -9.53 2.87 -8.03
C ALA A 98 -8.60 1.65 -7.98
N VAL A 99 -7.43 1.73 -8.60
CA VAL A 99 -6.41 0.66 -8.54
C VAL A 99 -5.95 0.42 -7.10
N VAL A 100 -5.70 1.49 -6.33
CA VAL A 100 -5.29 1.34 -4.93
C VAL A 100 -6.41 0.74 -4.08
N ALA A 101 -7.67 1.12 -4.30
CA ALA A 101 -8.80 0.51 -3.62
C ALA A 101 -8.90 -1.00 -3.91
N GLU A 102 -8.67 -1.39 -5.16
CA GLU A 102 -8.65 -2.79 -5.57
C GLU A 102 -7.47 -3.55 -4.93
N ILE A 103 -6.28 -2.97 -4.85
CA ILE A 103 -5.14 -3.54 -4.12
C ILE A 103 -5.50 -3.81 -2.66
N VAL A 104 -6.09 -2.82 -1.96
CA VAL A 104 -6.49 -2.97 -0.55
C VAL A 104 -7.56 -4.05 -0.37
N ARG A 105 -8.41 -4.25 -1.38
CA ARG A 105 -9.44 -5.30 -1.38
C ARG A 105 -8.85 -6.70 -1.57
N GLN A 106 -7.84 -6.84 -2.42
CA GLN A 106 -7.23 -8.14 -2.77
C GLN A 106 -6.21 -8.61 -1.74
N VAL A 107 -5.49 -7.69 -1.10
CA VAL A 107 -4.50 -8.06 -0.08
C VAL A 107 -5.18 -8.32 1.26
N ALA A 108 -5.13 -9.58 1.71
CA ALA A 108 -5.69 -10.01 2.97
C ALA A 108 -5.11 -9.24 4.16
N LEU A 109 -5.94 -9.01 5.18
CA LEU A 109 -5.46 -8.53 6.46
C LEU A 109 -4.62 -9.63 7.16
N PRO A 110 -3.57 -9.25 7.89
CA PRO A 110 -2.77 -10.15 8.71
C PRO A 110 -3.55 -10.76 9.89
#